data_AF-A0A9D6V2Z2-F1
#
_entry.id   AF-A0A9D6V2Z2-F1
#
_cell.length_a   1.000
_cell.length_b   1.000
_cell.length_c   1.000
_cell.angle_alpha   90.00
_cell.angle_beta   90.00
_cell.angle_gamma   90.00
#
_symmetry.space_group_name_H-M   'P 1'
#
loop_
_entity.id
_entity.type
_entity.pdbx_description
1 polymer ?
#
loop_
_entity_poly.entity_id
_entity_poly.type
_entity_poly.pdbx_seq_one_letter_code
_entity_poly.pdbx_strand_id
1 'polypeptide(L)'
;MNLACPICSYEQRNIDGFDLIAVLGLMKEYNWREIWRRYQTEQDKRDSVSMYFQARNHFLEMHVQKMHRIILSEKFNTNPFFMQQVIQRITASHNHDLILDKIRKQGIDGGENPICLSCSMGNIIIDLIVNKNEPFSQNPKVIHGSTEIETKENRPLDIYDLSSILYLCQQNLTESIFRRYMVAENGSRTASHRQVHIRVRVGDYNVSLFFNLISTSQELTVPPPGNASVATRHPVLQRMNFRHSLELTLRELQNVGLAVALEQIQTEFSLHRYINNTALRVDFSRLS
;
A
#
# COMPACT_ATOMS: atom_id res chain seq x y z
N MET A 1 -22.44 -11.00 0.51
CA MET A 1 -21.98 -11.66 -0.72
C MET A 1 -21.85 -10.60 -1.79
N ASN A 2 -20.66 -10.39 -2.35
CA ASN A 2 -20.45 -9.42 -3.43
C ASN A 2 -20.97 -10.05 -4.73
N LEU A 3 -21.83 -9.34 -5.47
CA LEU A 3 -22.13 -9.69 -6.85
C LEU A 3 -20.83 -9.69 -7.66
N ALA A 4 -20.70 -10.59 -8.65
CA ALA A 4 -19.52 -10.69 -9.49
C ALA A 4 -19.36 -9.41 -10.34
N CYS A 5 -18.59 -8.45 -9.83
CA CYS A 5 -18.26 -7.24 -10.56
C CYS A 5 -17.26 -7.53 -11.70
N PRO A 6 -17.11 -6.63 -12.70
CA PRO A 6 -16.29 -6.90 -13.88
C PRO A 6 -14.85 -7.31 -13.57
N ILE A 7 -14.20 -6.67 -12.60
CA ILE A 7 -12.82 -7.01 -12.23
C ILE A 7 -12.72 -8.41 -11.60
N CYS A 8 -13.71 -8.83 -10.80
CA CYS A 8 -13.72 -10.17 -10.21
C CYS A 8 -13.80 -11.24 -11.31
N SER A 9 -14.65 -11.03 -12.31
CA SER A 9 -14.80 -11.95 -13.44
C SER A 9 -13.55 -11.97 -14.32
N TYR A 10 -12.95 -10.81 -14.58
CA TYR A 10 -11.77 -10.67 -15.42
C TYR A 10 -10.50 -11.25 -14.77
N GLU A 11 -10.30 -11.02 -13.47
CA GLU A 11 -9.13 -11.49 -12.72
C GLU A 11 -9.37 -12.84 -12.01
N GLN A 12 -10.58 -13.42 -12.13
CA GLN A 12 -10.98 -14.68 -11.50
C GLN A 12 -10.70 -14.74 -9.99
N ARG A 13 -11.00 -13.64 -9.29
CA ARG A 13 -10.81 -13.50 -7.84
C ARG A 13 -11.94 -12.70 -7.22
N ASN A 14 -12.01 -12.72 -5.89
CA ASN A 14 -12.93 -11.86 -5.14
C ASN A 14 -12.30 -10.50 -4.83
N ILE A 15 -13.16 -9.55 -4.44
CA ILE A 15 -12.72 -8.27 -3.88
C ILE A 15 -11.94 -8.51 -2.59
N ASP A 16 -10.80 -7.85 -2.46
CA ASP A 16 -9.97 -7.85 -1.26
C ASP A 16 -9.35 -6.48 -0.96
N GLY A 17 -8.43 -6.43 0.00
CA GLY A 17 -7.78 -5.19 0.40
C GLY A 17 -6.98 -4.51 -0.72
N PHE A 18 -6.56 -5.22 -1.77
CA PHE A 18 -5.95 -4.64 -2.96
C PHE A 18 -6.93 -3.68 -3.64
N ASP A 19 -8.19 -4.09 -3.79
CA ASP A 19 -9.20 -3.30 -4.48
C ASP A 19 -9.56 -2.05 -3.70
N LEU A 20 -9.71 -2.15 -2.38
CA LEU A 20 -9.94 -0.99 -1.50
C LEU A 20 -8.80 0.04 -1.65
N ILE A 21 -7.56 -0.44 -1.68
CA ILE A 21 -6.38 0.40 -1.93
C ILE A 21 -6.40 0.99 -3.34
N ALA A 22 -6.77 0.21 -4.36
CA ALA A 22 -6.82 0.64 -5.76
C ALA A 22 -7.89 1.71 -6.00
N VAL A 23 -9.06 1.60 -5.36
CA VAL A 23 -10.12 2.63 -5.41
C VAL A 23 -9.62 3.97 -4.88
N LEU A 24 -8.95 3.97 -3.71
CA LEU A 24 -8.34 5.18 -3.16
C LEU A 24 -7.19 5.69 -4.05
N GLY A 25 -6.47 4.79 -4.72
CA GLY A 25 -5.54 5.08 -5.80
C GLY A 25 -6.15 5.96 -6.89
N LEU A 26 -7.22 5.46 -7.51
CA LEU A 26 -7.95 6.12 -8.58
C LEU A 26 -8.54 7.46 -8.15
N MET A 27 -8.98 7.58 -6.90
CA MET A 27 -9.47 8.84 -6.35
C MET A 27 -8.40 9.93 -6.31
N LYS A 28 -7.18 9.61 -5.85
CA LYS A 28 -6.07 10.58 -5.82
C LYS A 28 -5.71 11.10 -7.21
N GLU A 29 -5.91 10.26 -8.23
CA GLU A 29 -5.67 10.59 -9.64
C GLU A 29 -6.88 11.25 -10.33
N TYR A 30 -7.95 11.54 -9.58
CA TYR A 30 -9.22 12.06 -10.11
C TYR A 30 -9.87 11.15 -11.18
N ASN A 31 -9.48 9.87 -11.23
CA ASN A 31 -9.94 8.89 -12.21
C ASN A 31 -11.13 8.07 -11.68
N TRP A 32 -12.16 8.76 -11.19
CA TRP A 32 -13.31 8.10 -10.57
C TRP A 32 -14.10 7.23 -11.56
N ARG A 33 -14.16 7.59 -12.85
CA ARG A 33 -14.87 6.80 -13.87
C ARG A 33 -14.37 5.37 -13.95
N GLU A 34 -13.07 5.18 -13.72
CA GLU A 34 -12.43 3.87 -13.73
C GLU A 34 -12.88 2.98 -12.56
N ILE A 35 -13.28 3.57 -11.42
CA ILE A 35 -13.85 2.82 -10.29
C ILE A 35 -15.15 2.14 -10.74
N TRP A 36 -16.07 2.90 -11.34
CA TRP A 36 -17.34 2.36 -11.85
C TRP A 36 -17.09 1.31 -12.95
N ARG A 37 -16.19 1.58 -13.90
CA ARG A 37 -15.86 0.63 -14.97
C ARG A 37 -15.36 -0.72 -14.44
N ARG A 38 -14.59 -0.72 -13.34
CA ARG A 38 -14.01 -1.94 -12.75
C ARG A 38 -14.98 -2.67 -11.83
N TYR A 39 -15.73 -1.94 -11.02
CA TYR A 39 -16.44 -2.50 -9.86
C TYR A 39 -17.96 -2.48 -10.00
N GLN A 40 -18.51 -1.90 -11.07
CA GLN A 40 -19.93 -1.92 -11.35
C GLN A 40 -20.22 -2.66 -12.66
N THR A 41 -21.19 -3.56 -12.65
CA THR A 41 -21.65 -4.26 -13.86
C THR A 41 -22.42 -3.31 -14.77
N GLU A 42 -22.36 -3.45 -16.09
CA GLU A 42 -23.09 -2.58 -17.04
C GLU A 42 -24.61 -2.54 -16.83
N GLN A 43 -25.17 -3.59 -16.22
CA GLN A 43 -26.59 -3.70 -15.89
C GLN A 43 -26.97 -2.89 -14.65
N ASP A 44 -26.01 -2.57 -13.79
CA ASP A 44 -26.22 -1.80 -12.57
C ASP A 44 -25.76 -0.36 -12.82
N LYS A 45 -26.70 0.59 -12.91
CA LYS A 45 -26.40 2.02 -13.15
C LYS A 45 -26.47 2.85 -11.86
N ARG A 46 -26.16 2.25 -10.72
CA ARG A 46 -26.20 2.95 -9.43
C ARG A 46 -25.12 4.03 -9.36
N ASP A 47 -25.45 5.12 -8.69
CA ASP A 47 -24.48 6.13 -8.29
C ASP A 47 -23.59 5.67 -7.12
N SER A 48 -23.53 4.36 -6.81
CA SER A 48 -22.73 3.83 -5.72
C SER A 48 -22.06 2.49 -6.04
N VAL A 49 -20.90 2.29 -5.43
CA VAL A 49 -20.12 1.05 -5.40
C VAL A 49 -19.84 0.73 -3.94
N SER A 50 -20.18 -0.48 -3.50
CA SER A 50 -19.89 -0.97 -2.14
C SER A 50 -18.97 -2.18 -2.21
N MET A 51 -17.96 -2.20 -1.37
CA MET A 51 -16.93 -3.23 -1.30
C MET A 51 -16.73 -3.66 0.14
N TYR A 52 -16.55 -4.96 0.33
CA TYR A 52 -16.44 -5.58 1.65
C TYR A 52 -15.23 -6.50 1.67
N PHE A 53 -14.42 -6.41 2.73
CA PHE A 53 -13.21 -7.20 2.86
C PHE A 53 -13.02 -7.66 4.31
N GLN A 54 -12.84 -8.99 4.48
CA GLN A 54 -12.51 -9.59 5.76
C GLN A 54 -10.97 -9.68 5.90
N ALA A 55 -10.39 -8.79 6.69
CA ALA A 55 -9.00 -8.91 7.12
C ALA A 55 -8.90 -9.88 8.32
N ARG A 56 -7.68 -10.19 8.74
CA ARG A 56 -7.41 -11.10 9.87
C ARG A 56 -8.15 -10.67 11.15
N ASN A 57 -8.03 -9.38 11.48
CA ASN A 57 -8.47 -8.83 12.76
C ASN A 57 -9.61 -7.80 12.63
N HIS A 58 -10.00 -7.47 11.40
CA HIS A 58 -11.01 -6.46 11.11
C HIS A 58 -11.86 -6.86 9.92
N PHE A 59 -13.08 -6.33 9.87
CA PHE A 59 -13.92 -6.31 8.69
C PHE A 59 -14.00 -4.87 8.17
N LEU A 60 -13.75 -4.67 6.87
CA LEU A 60 -13.75 -3.37 6.22
C LEU A 60 -14.91 -3.27 5.24
N GLU A 61 -15.61 -2.14 5.28
CA GLU A 61 -16.65 -1.76 4.34
C GLU A 61 -16.25 -0.42 3.70
N MET A 62 -16.22 -0.38 2.37
CA MET A 62 -15.95 0.83 1.61
C MET A 62 -17.14 1.13 0.71
N HIS A 63 -17.69 2.34 0.85
CA HIS A 63 -18.78 2.83 0.03
C HIS A 63 -18.30 4.04 -0.76
N VAL A 64 -18.30 3.93 -2.08
CA VAL A 64 -18.04 5.02 -3.01
C VAL A 64 -19.38 5.50 -3.55
N GLN A 65 -19.65 6.79 -3.45
CA GLN A 65 -20.90 7.38 -3.91
C GLN A 65 -20.65 8.61 -4.77
N LYS A 66 -21.33 8.67 -5.92
CA LYS A 66 -21.41 9.86 -6.76
C LYS A 66 -22.59 10.71 -6.31
N MET A 67 -22.30 11.95 -5.96
CA MET A 67 -23.28 12.95 -5.59
C MET A 67 -23.64 13.84 -6.76
N HIS A 68 -24.85 14.39 -6.71
CA HIS A 68 -25.37 15.33 -7.69
C HIS A 68 -24.79 16.74 -7.51
N ARG A 69 -24.17 17.01 -6.36
CA ARG A 69 -23.59 18.30 -5.97
C ARG A 69 -22.41 18.07 -5.04
N ILE A 70 -21.47 19.01 -5.06
CA ILE A 70 -20.33 19.02 -4.11
C ILE A 70 -20.90 19.21 -2.71
N ILE A 71 -20.46 18.38 -1.77
CA ILE A 71 -20.81 18.50 -0.36
C ILE A 71 -19.56 18.94 0.37
N LEU A 72 -19.70 20.00 1.16
CA LEU A 72 -18.73 20.39 2.17
C LEU A 72 -19.38 20.07 3.52
N SER A 73 -18.76 19.18 4.28
CA SER A 73 -19.28 18.71 5.56
C SER A 73 -18.13 18.36 6.48
N GLU A 74 -18.30 18.65 7.77
CA GLU A 74 -17.40 18.19 8.84
C GLU A 74 -17.31 16.66 8.90
N LYS A 75 -18.29 15.94 8.32
CA LYS A 75 -18.22 14.49 8.11
C LYS A 75 -16.95 14.10 7.35
N PHE A 76 -16.51 14.90 6.37
CA PHE A 76 -15.31 14.61 5.58
C PHE A 76 -14.05 14.94 6.37
N ASN A 77 -13.75 14.06 7.31
CA ASN A 77 -12.71 14.19 8.31
C ASN A 77 -11.34 13.76 7.80
N THR A 78 -11.22 13.23 6.57
CA THR A 78 -9.95 12.71 6.08
C THR A 78 -9.76 12.82 4.56
N ASN A 79 -8.67 12.23 4.04
CA ASN A 79 -8.31 12.18 2.63
C ASN A 79 -7.97 10.75 2.17
N PRO A 80 -7.98 10.47 0.85
CA PRO A 80 -7.72 9.13 0.34
C PRO A 80 -6.33 8.57 0.68
N PHE A 81 -5.31 9.43 0.82
CA PHE A 81 -3.96 8.98 1.18
C PHE A 81 -3.93 8.39 2.59
N PHE A 82 -4.60 9.05 3.54
CA PHE A 82 -4.65 8.58 4.91
C PHE A 82 -5.51 7.33 5.06
N MET A 83 -6.67 7.27 4.39
CA MET A 83 -7.50 6.05 4.35
C MET A 83 -6.71 4.84 3.82
N GLN A 84 -5.90 5.05 2.78
CA GLN A 84 -5.07 3.99 2.22
C GLN A 84 -4.04 3.50 3.25
N GLN A 85 -3.41 4.40 4.00
CA GLN A 85 -2.49 4.02 5.09
C GLN A 85 -3.20 3.21 6.17
N VAL A 86 -4.45 3.57 6.53
CA VAL A 86 -5.25 2.82 7.50
C VAL A 86 -5.53 1.40 7.00
N ILE A 87 -5.99 1.23 5.76
CA ILE A 87 -6.22 -0.09 5.16
C ILE A 87 -4.92 -0.92 5.12
N GLN A 88 -3.79 -0.29 4.78
CA GLN A 88 -2.50 -0.97 4.77
C GLN A 88 -2.05 -1.43 6.17
N ARG A 89 -2.28 -0.63 7.21
CA ARG A 89 -2.00 -1.04 8.61
C ARG A 89 -2.92 -2.18 9.06
N ILE A 90 -4.20 -2.13 8.70
CA ILE A 90 -5.18 -3.19 9.00
C ILE A 90 -4.77 -4.50 8.32
N THR A 91 -4.43 -4.45 7.03
CA THR A 91 -4.03 -5.63 6.25
C THR A 91 -2.68 -6.20 6.72
N ALA A 92 -1.77 -5.35 7.22
CA ALA A 92 -0.56 -5.76 7.93
C ALA A 92 -0.82 -6.28 9.36
N SER A 93 -2.08 -6.37 9.81
CA SER A 93 -2.47 -6.86 11.13
C SER A 93 -1.86 -6.06 12.30
N HIS A 94 -1.64 -4.77 12.11
CA HIS A 94 -1.21 -3.89 13.20
C HIS A 94 -2.23 -3.89 14.34
N ASN A 95 -1.74 -3.62 15.56
CA ASN A 95 -2.60 -3.48 16.73
C ASN A 95 -3.65 -2.38 16.51
N HIS A 96 -4.89 -2.63 16.91
CA HIS A 96 -5.99 -1.69 16.77
C HIS A 96 -5.74 -0.36 17.50
N ASP A 97 -5.16 -0.39 18.70
CA ASP A 97 -4.85 0.82 19.48
C ASP A 97 -3.77 1.66 18.79
N LEU A 98 -2.80 1.00 18.12
CA LEU A 98 -1.82 1.69 17.29
C LEU A 98 -2.53 2.38 16.10
N ILE A 99 -3.51 1.74 15.48
CA ILE A 99 -4.29 2.34 14.37
C ILE A 99 -5.07 3.56 14.89
N LEU A 100 -5.77 3.44 16.02
CA LEU A 100 -6.49 4.55 16.66
C LEU A 100 -5.57 5.72 17.02
N ASP A 101 -4.39 5.46 17.59
CA ASP A 101 -3.39 6.48 17.88
C ASP A 101 -2.98 7.24 16.62
N LYS A 102 -2.78 6.56 15.48
CA LYS A 102 -2.45 7.23 14.22
C LYS A 102 -3.59 8.11 13.70
N ILE A 103 -4.85 7.68 13.85
CA ILE A 103 -6.03 8.45 13.46
C ILE A 103 -6.16 9.71 14.33
N ARG A 104 -6.06 9.56 15.65
CA ARG A 104 -6.14 10.67 16.60
C ARG A 104 -5.02 11.70 16.39
N LYS A 105 -3.81 11.25 16.05
CA LYS A 105 -2.68 12.14 15.72
C LYS A 105 -2.88 12.97 14.45
N GLN A 106 -3.86 12.62 13.60
CA GLN A 106 -4.28 13.46 12.48
C GLN A 106 -5.39 14.46 12.87
N GLY A 107 -5.81 14.49 14.13
CA GLY A 107 -6.93 15.31 14.59
C GLY A 107 -8.30 14.77 14.14
N ILE A 108 -8.38 13.49 13.78
CA ILE A 108 -9.60 12.86 13.26
C ILE A 108 -10.32 12.15 14.41
N ASP A 109 -11.57 12.51 14.63
CA ASP A 109 -12.49 11.72 15.45
C ASP A 109 -13.34 10.83 14.55
N GLY A 110 -13.00 9.54 14.52
CA GLY A 110 -13.66 8.51 13.71
C GLY A 110 -14.36 7.45 14.53
N GLY A 111 -14.46 7.61 15.86
CA GLY A 111 -14.89 6.53 16.74
C GLY A 111 -13.82 5.46 17.01
N GLU A 112 -14.11 4.54 17.93
CA GLU A 112 -13.19 3.47 18.34
C GLU A 112 -13.53 2.13 17.65
N ASN A 113 -14.79 1.72 17.65
CA ASN A 113 -15.27 0.54 16.94
C ASN A 113 -16.81 0.65 16.71
N PRO A 114 -17.29 0.84 15.47
CA PRO A 114 -16.50 0.95 14.24
C PRO A 114 -15.64 2.23 14.21
N ILE A 115 -14.54 2.16 13.47
CA ILE A 115 -13.82 3.35 12.99
C ILE A 115 -14.49 3.78 11.68
N CYS A 116 -14.96 5.02 11.62
CA CYS A 116 -15.62 5.63 10.48
C CYS A 116 -14.76 6.77 9.93
N LEU A 117 -14.28 6.61 8.70
CA LEU A 117 -13.50 7.61 7.99
C LEU A 117 -14.25 8.01 6.73
N SER A 118 -14.37 9.30 6.47
CA SER A 118 -15.05 9.81 5.29
C SER A 118 -14.21 10.87 4.57
N CYS A 119 -14.18 10.81 3.25
CA CYS A 119 -13.54 11.83 2.43
C CYS A 119 -14.39 12.15 1.20
N SER A 120 -14.18 13.34 0.63
CA SER A 120 -14.78 13.73 -0.64
C SER A 120 -13.72 14.28 -1.58
N MET A 121 -13.90 14.02 -2.88
CA MET A 121 -13.16 14.68 -3.95
C MET A 121 -14.15 15.11 -5.03
N GLY A 122 -14.40 16.40 -5.10
CA GLY A 122 -15.46 16.97 -5.94
C GLY A 122 -16.83 16.45 -5.51
N ASN A 123 -17.51 15.75 -6.41
CA ASN A 123 -18.81 15.15 -6.16
C ASN A 123 -18.74 13.66 -5.82
N ILE A 124 -17.56 13.09 -5.62
CA ILE A 124 -17.40 11.70 -5.22
C ILE A 124 -17.08 11.63 -3.72
N ILE A 125 -17.82 10.80 -3.00
CA ILE A 125 -17.66 10.55 -1.57
C ILE A 125 -17.14 9.12 -1.40
N ILE A 126 -16.24 8.94 -0.44
CA ILE A 126 -15.87 7.62 0.08
C ILE A 126 -16.09 7.59 1.58
N ASP A 127 -16.86 6.60 2.02
CA ASP A 127 -16.97 6.20 3.42
C ASP A 127 -16.24 4.87 3.61
N LEU A 128 -15.37 4.81 4.61
CA LEU A 128 -14.64 3.61 5.05
C LEU A 128 -15.04 3.31 6.49
N ILE A 129 -15.65 2.15 6.70
CA ILE A 129 -16.06 1.63 8.00
C ILE A 129 -15.18 0.44 8.32
N VAL A 130 -14.55 0.46 9.50
CA VAL A 130 -13.68 -0.61 9.97
C VAL A 130 -14.21 -1.14 11.29
N ASN A 131 -14.69 -2.38 11.27
CA ASN A 131 -15.15 -3.11 12.43
C ASN A 131 -14.02 -4.01 12.93
N LYS A 132 -13.74 -3.97 14.23
CA LYS A 132 -12.82 -4.90 14.90
C LYS A 132 -13.52 -6.25 15.05
N ASN A 133 -12.85 -7.35 14.67
CA ASN A 133 -13.37 -8.70 14.90
C ASN A 133 -13.27 -9.04 16.40
N GLU A 134 -14.32 -9.63 16.97
CA GLU A 134 -14.30 -10.22 18.30
C GLU A 134 -14.36 -11.76 18.23
N PRO A 135 -13.54 -12.50 19.00
CA PRO A 135 -12.47 -12.01 19.89
C PRO A 135 -11.21 -11.60 19.11
N PHE A 136 -10.53 -10.56 19.58
CA PHE A 136 -9.26 -10.12 19.00
C PHE A 136 -8.13 -11.00 19.52
N SER A 137 -7.49 -11.79 18.65
CA SER A 137 -6.38 -12.64 19.08
C SER A 137 -5.26 -11.76 19.66
N GLN A 138 -4.83 -12.04 20.89
CA GLN A 138 -3.63 -11.43 21.42
C GLN A 138 -2.45 -11.86 20.53
N ASN A 139 -1.85 -10.89 19.84
CA ASN A 139 -0.64 -11.16 19.08
C ASN A 139 0.46 -11.55 20.08
N PRO A 140 1.24 -12.63 19.83
CA PRO A 140 2.39 -12.95 20.66
C PRO A 140 3.34 -11.76 20.74
N LYS A 141 4.12 -11.64 21.83
CA LYS A 141 5.19 -10.64 21.92
C LYS A 141 6.13 -10.82 20.72
N VAL A 142 6.12 -9.86 19.81
CA VAL A 142 6.92 -9.93 18.60
C VAL A 142 8.27 -9.27 18.87
N ILE A 143 9.35 -9.94 18.50
CA ILE A 143 10.70 -9.36 18.54
C ILE A 143 10.76 -8.34 17.40
N HIS A 144 11.06 -7.09 17.74
CA HIS A 144 11.27 -6.02 16.77
C HIS A 144 12.76 -5.68 16.68
N GLY A 145 13.20 -5.13 15.54
CA GLY A 145 14.55 -4.65 15.34
C GLY A 145 14.84 -3.32 16.06
N SER A 146 15.87 -2.63 15.59
CA SER A 146 16.43 -1.42 16.20
C SER A 146 16.20 -0.14 15.39
N THR A 147 15.33 -0.18 14.36
CA THR A 147 14.95 1.05 13.67
C THR A 147 14.09 1.95 14.57
N GLU A 148 14.09 3.25 14.28
CA GLU A 148 13.31 4.24 15.04
C GLU A 148 11.81 3.87 15.05
N ILE A 149 11.28 3.44 13.89
CA ILE A 149 9.87 3.10 13.75
C ILE A 149 9.49 1.81 14.50
N GLU A 150 10.36 0.80 14.49
CA GLU A 150 10.13 -0.46 15.21
C GLU A 150 10.06 -0.21 16.72
N THR A 151 10.96 0.63 17.24
CA THR A 151 10.99 1.01 18.65
C THR A 151 9.77 1.85 19.03
N LYS A 152 9.39 2.83 18.19
CA LYS A 152 8.25 3.72 18.46
C LYS A 152 6.89 3.02 18.36
N GLU A 153 6.76 2.06 17.45
CA GLU A 153 5.49 1.34 17.22
C GLU A 153 5.45 -0.04 17.89
N ASN A 154 6.54 -0.47 18.53
CA ASN A 154 6.69 -1.76 19.22
C ASN A 154 6.22 -2.95 18.36
N ARG A 155 6.69 -2.99 17.10
CA ARG A 155 6.39 -4.04 16.11
C ARG A 155 7.58 -4.21 15.16
N PRO A 156 7.77 -5.39 14.53
CA PRO A 156 8.75 -5.53 13.46
C PRO A 156 8.31 -4.76 12.21
N LEU A 157 9.26 -4.56 11.29
CA LEU A 157 8.95 -4.08 9.95
C LEU A 157 8.11 -5.08 9.15
N ASP A 158 7.19 -4.58 8.33
CA ASP A 158 6.31 -5.40 7.51
C ASP A 158 5.98 -4.72 6.15
N ILE A 159 4.98 -5.22 5.44
CA ILE A 159 4.57 -4.69 4.13
C ILE A 159 4.06 -3.24 4.18
N TYR A 160 3.51 -2.79 5.31
CA TYR A 160 3.16 -1.39 5.47
C TYR A 160 4.42 -0.53 5.36
N ASP A 161 5.55 -0.98 5.91
CA ASP A 161 6.81 -0.23 5.85
C ASP A 161 7.41 -0.20 4.45
N LEU A 162 7.37 -1.31 3.70
CA LEU A 162 7.72 -1.30 2.27
C LEU A 162 6.89 -0.25 1.52
N SER A 163 5.57 -0.26 1.73
CA SER A 163 4.65 0.68 1.07
C SER A 163 4.88 2.13 1.48
N SER A 164 5.18 2.37 2.76
CA SER A 164 5.49 3.67 3.33
C SER A 164 6.78 4.23 2.75
N ILE A 165 7.84 3.43 2.60
CA ILE A 165 9.08 3.86 1.93
C ILE A 165 8.81 4.21 0.48
N LEU A 166 8.10 3.36 -0.26
CA LEU A 166 7.71 3.65 -1.64
C LEU A 166 6.96 4.98 -1.75
N TYR A 167 5.97 5.22 -0.91
CA TYR A 167 5.23 6.47 -0.89
C TYR A 167 6.12 7.68 -0.59
N LEU A 168 6.99 7.61 0.40
CA LEU A 168 7.95 8.67 0.71
C LEU A 168 8.91 8.93 -0.46
N CYS A 169 9.33 7.88 -1.19
CA CYS A 169 10.12 8.03 -2.41
C CYS A 169 9.35 8.79 -3.50
N GLN A 170 8.06 8.50 -3.69
CA GLN A 170 7.23 9.23 -4.66
C GLN A 170 7.11 10.72 -4.33
N GLN A 171 7.16 11.08 -3.04
CA GLN A 171 7.13 12.46 -2.56
C GLN A 171 8.52 13.12 -2.47
N ASN A 172 9.60 12.44 -2.87
CA ASN A 172 10.98 12.88 -2.71
C ASN A 172 11.37 13.20 -1.25
N LEU A 173 10.80 12.49 -0.27
CA LEU A 173 11.02 12.70 1.17
C LEU A 173 12.16 11.82 1.72
N THR A 174 13.34 11.89 1.08
CA THR A 174 14.53 11.08 1.38
C THR A 174 14.95 11.12 2.85
N GLU A 175 15.05 12.31 3.45
CA GLU A 175 15.44 12.45 4.87
C GLU A 175 14.43 11.82 5.84
N SER A 176 13.14 11.82 5.47
CA SER A 176 12.13 11.14 6.27
C SER A 176 12.26 9.62 6.22
N ILE A 177 12.75 9.07 5.11
CA ILE A 177 13.05 7.63 5.00
C ILE A 177 14.20 7.28 5.93
N PHE A 178 15.32 8.01 5.84
CA PHE A 178 16.49 7.74 6.68
C PHE A 178 16.19 7.89 8.17
N ARG A 179 15.50 8.96 8.56
CA ARG A 179 15.09 9.16 9.96
C ARG A 179 14.27 7.98 10.49
N ARG A 180 13.31 7.49 9.72
CA ARG A 180 12.39 6.44 10.19
C ARG A 180 12.97 5.03 10.17
N TYR A 181 13.77 4.72 9.15
CA TYR A 181 14.12 3.34 8.80
C TYR A 181 15.62 3.01 8.86
N MET A 182 16.48 4.00 9.09
CA MET A 182 17.88 3.72 9.36
C MET A 182 18.05 3.23 10.79
N VAL A 183 18.87 2.20 11.00
CA VAL A 183 19.24 1.73 12.33
C VAL A 183 20.00 2.84 13.06
N ALA A 184 19.65 3.13 14.31
CA ALA A 184 20.18 4.26 15.07
C ALA A 184 21.72 4.30 15.12
N GLU A 185 22.38 3.14 15.19
CA GLU A 185 23.85 3.00 15.19
C GLU A 185 24.51 3.48 13.88
N ASN A 186 23.77 3.47 12.76
CA ASN A 186 24.25 3.95 11.47
C ASN A 186 24.05 5.46 11.27
N GLY A 187 23.43 6.16 12.23
CA GLY A 187 23.18 7.61 12.19
C GLY A 187 24.44 8.47 12.24
N SER A 188 25.58 7.91 12.67
CA SER A 188 26.89 8.57 12.73
C SER A 188 27.69 8.52 11.42
N ARG A 189 27.20 7.81 10.39
CA ARG A 189 27.88 7.71 9.10
C ARG A 189 27.75 9.01 8.30
N THR A 190 28.79 9.37 7.56
CA THR A 190 28.78 10.54 6.66
C THR A 190 27.60 10.46 5.69
N ALA A 191 27.07 11.62 5.26
CA ALA A 191 25.87 11.70 4.43
C ALA A 191 25.91 10.78 3.20
N SER A 192 27.10 10.53 2.62
CA SER A 192 27.33 9.65 1.48
C SER A 192 27.16 8.14 1.74
N HIS A 193 26.98 7.70 3.00
CA HIS A 193 26.87 6.27 3.37
C HIS A 193 25.52 5.91 4.00
N ARG A 194 24.53 6.80 3.91
CA ARG A 194 23.19 6.53 4.42
C ARG A 194 22.50 5.47 3.56
N GLN A 195 22.19 4.34 4.18
CA GLN A 195 21.47 3.24 3.56
C GLN A 195 20.34 2.76 4.46
N VAL A 196 19.25 2.34 3.83
CA VAL A 196 18.14 1.61 4.44
C VAL A 196 18.06 0.27 3.74
N HIS A 197 18.04 -0.80 4.53
CA HIS A 197 17.78 -2.14 4.06
C HIS A 197 16.71 -2.74 4.95
N ILE A 198 15.56 -3.07 4.36
CA ILE A 198 14.47 -3.75 5.05
C ILE A 198 14.18 -5.06 4.35
N ARG A 199 13.94 -6.11 5.12
CA ARG A 199 13.59 -7.43 4.62
C ARG A 199 12.33 -7.91 5.32
N VAL A 200 11.29 -8.19 4.54
CA VAL A 200 9.99 -8.60 5.06
C VAL A 200 9.41 -9.72 4.19
N ARG A 201 8.51 -10.52 4.76
CA ARG A 201 7.76 -11.52 4.01
C ARG A 201 6.50 -10.89 3.43
N VAL A 202 6.25 -11.10 2.14
CA VAL A 202 5.07 -10.64 1.42
C VAL A 202 4.46 -11.82 0.68
N GLY A 203 3.33 -12.34 1.17
CA GLY A 203 2.75 -13.57 0.64
C GLY A 203 3.76 -14.73 0.68
N ASP A 204 4.08 -15.24 -0.51
CA ASP A 204 5.03 -16.33 -0.72
C ASP A 204 6.45 -15.85 -1.08
N TYR A 205 6.77 -14.58 -0.85
CA TYR A 205 8.06 -13.98 -1.17
C TYR A 205 8.78 -13.45 0.07
N ASN A 206 10.10 -13.62 0.07
CA ASN A 206 11.02 -12.75 0.78
C ASN A 206 11.27 -11.51 -0.07
N VAL A 207 10.93 -10.34 0.46
CA VAL A 207 11.12 -9.06 -0.22
C VAL A 207 12.17 -8.25 0.52
N SER A 208 13.23 -7.86 -0.19
CA SER A 208 14.29 -6.99 0.33
C SER A 208 14.25 -5.65 -0.39
N LEU A 209 14.08 -4.55 0.35
CA LEU A 209 14.14 -3.20 -0.18
C LEU A 209 15.44 -2.54 0.27
N PHE A 210 16.19 -2.05 -0.70
CA PHE A 210 17.41 -1.27 -0.52
C PHE A 210 17.15 0.16 -1.00
N PHE A 211 17.48 1.13 -0.14
CA PHE A 211 17.41 2.54 -0.46
C PHE A 211 18.66 3.26 0.03
N ASN A 212 19.35 3.95 -0.87
CA ASN A 212 20.60 4.63 -0.54
C ASN A 212 20.80 5.88 -1.39
N LEU A 213 21.64 6.80 -0.89
CA LEU A 213 22.17 7.86 -1.73
C LEU A 213 23.21 7.30 -2.70
N ILE A 214 23.26 7.86 -3.90
CA ILE A 214 24.23 7.53 -4.95
C ILE A 214 24.87 8.80 -5.50
N SER A 215 26.09 8.65 -6.04
CA SER A 215 26.70 9.72 -6.80
C SER A 215 26.04 9.84 -8.18
N THR A 216 25.75 11.06 -8.61
CA THR A 216 25.26 11.37 -9.96
C THR A 216 26.40 11.73 -10.92
N SER A 217 27.66 11.60 -10.48
CA SER A 217 28.85 11.94 -11.26
C SER A 217 29.29 10.84 -12.24
N GLN A 218 28.61 9.70 -12.26
CA GLN A 218 28.90 8.56 -13.13
C GLN A 218 27.65 8.16 -13.90
N GLU A 219 27.84 7.65 -15.11
CA GLU A 219 26.75 7.06 -15.89
C GLU A 219 26.22 5.81 -15.15
N LEU A 220 24.90 5.79 -14.94
CA LEU A 220 24.22 4.69 -14.27
C LEU A 220 23.44 3.88 -15.29
N THR A 221 23.84 2.62 -15.50
CA THR A 221 23.08 1.68 -16.32
C THR A 221 21.98 1.04 -15.47
N VAL A 222 20.73 1.12 -15.91
CA VAL A 222 19.63 0.45 -15.24
C VAL A 222 19.61 -1.02 -15.69
N PRO A 223 19.80 -1.99 -14.78
CA PRO A 223 19.77 -3.39 -15.16
C PRO A 223 18.36 -3.80 -15.62
N PRO A 224 18.23 -4.86 -16.44
CA PRO A 224 16.95 -5.49 -16.71
C PRO A 224 16.21 -5.86 -15.39
N PRO A 225 14.88 -5.76 -15.35
CA PRO A 225 13.97 -5.54 -16.47
C PRO A 225 13.76 -4.06 -16.83
N GLY A 226 14.47 -3.14 -16.16
CA GLY A 226 14.43 -1.71 -16.43
C GLY A 226 14.00 -0.87 -15.22
N ASN A 227 13.77 0.42 -15.49
CA ASN A 227 13.44 1.41 -14.46
C ASN A 227 11.95 1.35 -14.12
N ALA A 228 11.56 0.58 -13.10
CA ALA A 228 10.18 0.55 -12.64
C ALA A 228 9.85 1.83 -11.86
N SER A 229 8.65 2.37 -11.96
CA SER A 229 8.23 3.52 -11.12
C SER A 229 7.79 3.08 -9.72
N VAL A 230 7.62 4.03 -8.78
CA VAL A 230 6.95 3.71 -7.51
C VAL A 230 5.50 3.26 -7.76
N ALA A 231 4.80 3.92 -8.69
CA ALA A 231 3.44 3.59 -9.09
C ALA A 231 3.32 2.19 -9.71
N THR A 232 4.41 1.61 -10.22
CA THR A 232 4.49 0.21 -10.67
C THR A 232 4.77 -0.75 -9.51
N ARG A 233 5.73 -0.42 -8.65
CA ARG A 233 6.14 -1.30 -7.53
C ARG A 233 5.05 -1.50 -6.50
N HIS A 234 4.29 -0.45 -6.22
CA HIS A 234 3.28 -0.49 -5.17
C HIS A 234 2.16 -1.50 -5.49
N PRO A 235 1.51 -1.48 -6.67
CA PRO A 235 0.58 -2.54 -7.08
C PRO A 235 1.19 -3.93 -7.08
N VAL A 236 2.43 -4.11 -7.55
CA VAL A 236 3.13 -5.41 -7.53
C VAL A 236 3.24 -5.96 -6.10
N LEU A 237 3.69 -5.13 -5.15
CA LEU A 237 3.76 -5.52 -3.74
C LEU A 237 2.38 -5.86 -3.17
N GLN A 238 1.35 -5.08 -3.50
CA GLN A 238 0.01 -5.35 -3.00
C GLN A 238 -0.55 -6.65 -3.61
N ARG A 239 -0.38 -6.90 -4.91
CA ARG A 239 -0.81 -8.17 -5.54
C ARG A 239 -0.18 -9.38 -4.86
N MET A 240 1.12 -9.31 -4.55
CA MET A 240 1.81 -10.36 -3.80
C MET A 240 1.29 -10.51 -2.37
N ASN A 241 1.01 -9.40 -1.68
CA ASN A 241 0.46 -9.40 -0.33
C ASN A 241 -0.87 -10.17 -0.24
N PHE A 242 -1.75 -9.92 -1.21
CA PHE A 242 -3.06 -10.55 -1.32
C PHE A 242 -3.03 -11.88 -2.08
N ARG A 243 -1.83 -12.40 -2.40
CA ARG A 243 -1.60 -13.68 -3.07
C ARG A 243 -2.39 -13.82 -4.37
N HIS A 244 -2.48 -12.72 -5.13
CA HIS A 244 -3.03 -12.74 -6.47
C HIS A 244 -2.17 -13.63 -7.38
N SER A 245 -2.76 -14.08 -8.49
CA SER A 245 -2.05 -14.92 -9.45
C SER A 245 -0.80 -14.22 -10.00
N LEU A 246 0.24 -14.99 -10.29
CA LEU A 246 1.51 -14.43 -10.78
C LEU A 246 1.36 -13.81 -12.16
N GLU A 247 0.39 -14.27 -12.95
CA GLU A 247 0.03 -13.71 -14.26
C GLU A 247 -0.49 -12.29 -14.13
N LEU A 248 -1.19 -11.94 -13.03
CA LEU A 248 -1.61 -10.57 -12.76
C LEU A 248 -0.41 -9.69 -12.44
N THR A 249 0.55 -10.18 -11.65
CA THR A 249 1.82 -9.48 -11.39
C THR A 249 2.63 -9.28 -12.67
N LEU A 250 2.72 -10.31 -13.52
CA LEU A 250 3.36 -10.23 -14.83
C LEU A 250 2.72 -9.16 -15.70
N ARG A 251 1.38 -9.14 -15.76
CA ARG A 251 0.62 -8.15 -16.51
C ARG A 251 0.88 -6.72 -16.03
N GLU A 252 0.92 -6.48 -14.71
CA GLU A 252 1.27 -5.15 -14.17
C GLU A 252 2.65 -4.66 -14.65
N LEU A 253 3.64 -5.56 -14.66
CA LEU A 253 5.00 -5.26 -15.08
C LEU A 253 5.08 -5.02 -16.61
N GLN A 254 4.43 -5.87 -17.39
CA GLN A 254 4.41 -5.78 -18.86
C GLN A 254 3.62 -4.56 -19.36
N ASN A 255 2.54 -4.17 -18.68
CA ASN A 255 1.74 -3.00 -19.04
C ASN A 255 2.53 -1.69 -18.99
N VAL A 256 3.62 -1.64 -18.21
CA VAL A 256 4.52 -0.49 -18.14
C VAL A 256 5.79 -0.69 -18.98
N GLY A 257 5.83 -1.72 -19.82
CA GLY A 257 6.93 -2.00 -20.75
C GLY A 257 8.14 -2.71 -20.15
N LEU A 258 8.04 -3.28 -18.94
CA LEU A 258 9.15 -4.04 -18.35
C LEU A 258 9.24 -5.43 -18.98
N ALA A 259 10.43 -5.79 -19.45
CA ALA A 259 10.73 -7.09 -20.02
C ALA A 259 11.00 -8.11 -18.90
N VAL A 260 9.93 -8.70 -18.37
CA VAL A 260 9.96 -9.75 -17.34
C VAL A 260 9.22 -10.98 -17.87
N ALA A 261 9.76 -12.17 -17.60
CA ALA A 261 9.12 -13.45 -17.90
C ALA A 261 8.45 -14.07 -16.65
N LEU A 262 7.49 -14.95 -16.85
CA LEU A 262 6.75 -15.58 -15.74
C LEU A 262 7.67 -16.42 -14.85
N GLU A 263 8.65 -17.10 -15.46
CA GLU A 263 9.63 -17.95 -14.78
C GLU A 263 10.47 -17.14 -13.78
N GLN A 264 10.80 -15.89 -14.11
CA GLN A 264 11.50 -14.97 -13.21
C GLN A 264 10.59 -14.60 -12.02
N ILE A 265 9.30 -14.30 -12.27
CA ILE A 265 8.36 -13.99 -11.18
C ILE A 265 8.16 -15.21 -10.28
N GLN A 266 8.17 -16.43 -10.84
CA GLN A 266 8.05 -17.67 -10.08
C GLN A 266 9.28 -17.99 -9.22
N THR A 267 10.43 -17.37 -9.48
CA THR A 267 11.70 -17.65 -8.79
C THR A 267 12.19 -16.40 -8.06
N GLU A 268 12.82 -15.49 -8.80
CA GLU A 268 13.32 -14.23 -8.31
C GLU A 268 13.37 -13.15 -9.40
N PHE A 269 13.16 -11.90 -9.00
CA PHE A 269 13.35 -10.74 -9.85
C PHE A 269 13.59 -9.49 -9.02
N SER A 270 14.09 -8.44 -9.67
CA SER A 270 14.43 -7.17 -9.03
C SER A 270 13.84 -5.98 -9.79
N LEU A 271 13.39 -4.96 -9.07
CA LEU A 271 12.87 -3.72 -9.63
C LEU A 271 13.71 -2.53 -9.20
N HIS A 272 14.38 -1.87 -10.16
CA HIS A 272 15.34 -0.79 -9.91
C HIS A 272 14.79 0.58 -10.28
N ARG A 273 15.08 1.60 -9.47
CA ARG A 273 14.76 2.98 -9.76
C ARG A 273 15.82 3.91 -9.25
N TYR A 274 16.25 4.79 -10.15
CA TYR A 274 17.15 5.88 -9.86
C TYR A 274 16.37 7.18 -10.01
N ILE A 275 16.34 8.01 -8.97
CA ILE A 275 15.73 9.33 -8.99
C ILE A 275 16.72 10.29 -8.33
N ASN A 276 17.12 11.34 -9.05
CA ASN A 276 18.10 12.32 -8.56
C ASN A 276 19.37 11.61 -8.05
N ASN A 277 19.71 11.82 -6.78
CA ASN A 277 20.83 11.20 -6.08
C ASN A 277 20.41 10.00 -5.21
N THR A 278 19.31 9.31 -5.55
CA THR A 278 18.81 8.15 -4.80
C THR A 278 18.71 6.90 -5.69
N ALA A 279 19.08 5.75 -5.13
CA ALA A 279 18.80 4.44 -5.69
C ALA A 279 17.80 3.71 -4.80
N LEU A 280 16.78 3.15 -5.44
CA LEU A 280 15.80 2.26 -4.85
C LEU A 280 15.82 0.93 -5.60
N ARG A 281 16.04 -0.16 -4.87
CA ARG A 281 16.00 -1.52 -5.40
C ARG A 281 15.06 -2.34 -4.52
N VAL A 282 14.18 -3.10 -5.15
CA VAL A 282 13.32 -4.08 -4.46
C VAL A 282 13.56 -5.44 -5.09
N ASP A 283 14.05 -6.37 -4.29
CA ASP A 283 14.31 -7.75 -4.67
C ASP A 283 13.19 -8.64 -4.17
N PHE A 284 12.73 -9.53 -5.03
CA PHE A 284 11.69 -10.50 -4.76
C PHE A 284 12.29 -11.89 -4.92
N SER A 285 12.24 -12.70 -3.87
CA SER A 285 12.72 -14.10 -3.90
C SER A 285 11.63 -14.99 -3.32
N ARG A 286 11.14 -15.94 -4.11
CA ARG A 286 10.05 -16.83 -3.68
C ARG A 286 10.53 -17.78 -2.59
N LEU A 287 9.67 -18.04 -1.61
CA LEU A 287 9.90 -19.05 -0.58
C LEU A 287 9.78 -20.42 -1.24
N SER A 288 10.88 -21.17 -1.19
CA SER A 288 10.96 -22.60 -1.58
C SER A 288 10.09 -23.48 -0.70
#